data_AF-A0A2I0X213-F1
#
_entry.id   AF-A0A2I0X213-F1
#
_cell.length_a   1.000
_cell.length_b   1.000
_cell.length_c   1.000
_cell.angle_alpha   90.00
_cell.angle_beta   90.00
_cell.angle_gamma   90.00
#
_symmetry.space_group_name_H-M   'P 1'
#
loop_
_entity.id
_entity.type
_entity.pdbx_description
1 polymer ?
#
loop_
_entity_poly.entity_id
_entity_poly.type
_entity_poly.pdbx_seq_one_letter_code
_entity_poly.pdbx_strand_id
1 'polypeptide(L)'
;MIISCYDHNSSQAVQDLLNCLESPEPPFLQWQVLSTRLPKDQKNELDAKYKGYETISSYQKNIEFPAKSLRAELEFHLSSCSKKEKVTLERLVEPLMSLVKSHEGGRESHACVIVRSLFEEYFSVDELFSDTIQADVNERLRLQYLLKIVDSSFQSGISHQGVRSKNKLILRLMESLIYPNLAALRDQLIRFSALNHTISSKLALKSSQLLEQTKLSELCTSNARSVSELVMFTEEGERVRTPRR
;
A
#
# COMPACT_ATOMS: atom_id res chain seq x y z
N MET A 1 -3.57 14.12 -8.22
CA MET A 1 -3.91 14.80 -9.50
C MET A 1 -5.16 14.23 -10.15
N ILE A 2 -5.20 12.97 -10.62
CA ILE A 2 -6.42 12.41 -11.26
C ILE A 2 -7.56 12.22 -10.25
N ILE A 3 -7.26 11.74 -9.03
CA ILE A 3 -8.23 11.66 -7.92
C ILE A 3 -8.73 13.06 -7.51
N SER A 4 -7.95 14.10 -7.78
CA SER A 4 -8.29 15.50 -7.56
C SER A 4 -8.91 16.19 -8.80
N CYS A 5 -9.25 15.42 -9.84
CA CYS A 5 -9.87 15.83 -11.10
C CYS A 5 -9.06 16.73 -12.05
N TYR A 6 -7.73 16.65 -11.98
CA TYR A 6 -6.88 17.22 -13.03
C TYR A 6 -6.82 16.29 -14.25
N ASP A 7 -6.92 16.87 -15.46
CA ASP A 7 -6.89 16.15 -16.74
C ASP A 7 -5.50 15.54 -16.98
N HIS A 8 -5.38 14.25 -16.67
CA HIS A 8 -4.19 13.45 -16.95
C HIS A 8 -4.58 12.08 -17.47
N ASN A 9 -3.70 11.49 -18.28
CA ASN A 9 -3.91 10.15 -18.83
C ASN A 9 -3.85 9.09 -17.71
N SER A 10 -5.02 8.60 -17.31
CA SER A 10 -5.16 7.58 -16.26
C SER A 10 -4.42 6.28 -16.54
N SER A 11 -4.26 5.91 -17.80
CA SER A 11 -3.62 4.65 -18.17
C SER A 11 -2.10 4.72 -18.02
N GLN A 12 -1.49 5.83 -18.42
CA GLN A 12 -0.05 6.03 -18.28
C GLN A 12 0.33 6.14 -16.80
N ALA A 13 -0.42 6.92 -16.02
CA ALA A 13 -0.14 7.10 -14.59
C ALA A 13 -0.23 5.79 -13.79
N VAL A 14 -1.20 4.92 -14.11
CA VAL A 14 -1.29 3.59 -13.47
C VAL A 14 -0.13 2.71 -13.89
N GLN A 15 0.25 2.71 -15.18
CA GLN A 15 1.39 1.91 -15.64
C GLN A 15 2.71 2.37 -15.01
N ASP A 16 2.94 3.68 -14.93
CA ASP A 16 4.13 4.25 -14.30
C ASP A 16 4.17 3.91 -12.81
N LEU A 17 3.03 4.01 -12.12
CA LEU A 17 2.92 3.60 -10.72
C LEU A 17 3.25 2.12 -10.54
N LEU A 18 2.71 1.23 -11.38
CA LEU A 18 2.99 -0.20 -11.31
C LEU A 18 4.47 -0.49 -11.58
N ASN A 19 5.05 0.14 -12.61
CA ASN A 19 6.47 0.00 -12.91
C ASN A 19 7.34 0.42 -11.71
N CYS A 20 6.97 1.51 -11.02
CA CYS A 20 7.64 1.94 -9.80
C CYS A 20 7.47 0.94 -8.64
N LEU A 21 6.27 0.38 -8.44
CA LEU A 21 5.99 -0.61 -7.38
C LEU A 21 6.61 -1.99 -7.66
N GLU A 22 6.83 -2.33 -8.92
CA GLU A 22 7.50 -3.56 -9.35
C GLU A 22 9.02 -3.46 -9.22
N SER A 23 9.59 -2.28 -9.46
CA SER A 23 11.03 -2.06 -9.34
C SER A 23 11.51 -2.09 -7.86
N PRO A 24 12.60 -2.79 -7.53
CA PRO A 24 13.16 -2.81 -6.18
C PRO A 24 14.01 -1.56 -5.86
N GLU A 25 14.38 -0.78 -6.86
CA GLU A 25 15.31 0.36 -6.76
C GLU A 25 14.81 1.62 -6.01
N PRO A 26 13.52 2.01 -6.05
CA PRO A 26 13.05 3.26 -5.46
C PRO A 26 13.43 3.49 -3.99
N PRO A 27 13.28 2.52 -3.06
CA PRO A 27 13.68 2.73 -1.66
C PRO A 27 15.19 2.94 -1.50
N PHE A 28 16.02 2.33 -2.36
CA PHE A 28 17.48 2.50 -2.32
C PHE A 28 17.87 3.92 -2.76
N LEU A 29 17.28 4.40 -3.85
CA LEU A 29 17.52 5.77 -4.34
C LEU A 29 17.04 6.82 -3.34
N GLN A 30 15.84 6.62 -2.75
CA GLN A 30 15.32 7.52 -1.72
C GLN A 30 16.22 7.53 -0.47
N TRP A 31 16.71 6.36 -0.05
CA TRP A 31 17.67 6.26 1.04
C TRP A 31 18.95 7.05 0.76
N GLN A 32 19.54 6.90 -0.43
CA GLN A 32 20.77 7.61 -0.82
C GLN A 32 20.59 9.14 -0.82
N VAL A 33 19.44 9.62 -1.29
CA VAL A 33 19.15 11.06 -1.29
C VAL A 33 18.93 11.58 0.13
N LEU A 34 18.15 10.86 0.95
CA LEU A 34 17.85 11.29 2.31
C LEU A 34 19.05 11.16 3.25
N SER A 35 19.90 10.15 3.08
CA SER A 35 21.10 9.92 3.90
C SER A 35 22.15 11.03 3.73
N THR A 36 22.17 11.71 2.57
CA THR A 36 23.07 12.86 2.35
C THR A 36 22.77 14.06 3.26
N ARG A 37 21.59 14.10 3.88
CA ARG A 37 21.19 15.15 4.84
C ARG A 37 21.73 14.93 6.24
N LEU A 38 22.30 13.75 6.52
CA LEU A 38 22.89 13.44 7.82
C LEU A 38 24.31 14.02 7.96
N PRO A 39 24.76 14.32 9.19
CA PRO A 39 26.15 14.66 9.47
C PRO A 39 27.12 13.60 8.93
N LYS A 40 28.31 14.03 8.45
CA LYS A 40 29.28 13.16 7.77
C LYS A 40 29.64 11.90 8.57
N ASP A 41 29.85 12.03 9.88
CA ASP A 41 30.28 10.91 10.71
C ASP A 41 29.20 9.81 10.82
N GLN A 42 27.95 10.21 11.02
CA GLN A 42 26.80 9.29 11.08
C GLN A 42 26.46 8.70 9.70
N LYS A 43 26.58 9.51 8.65
CA LYS A 43 26.40 9.05 7.27
C LYS A 43 27.41 7.95 6.94
N ASN A 44 28.68 8.12 7.31
CA ASN A 44 29.73 7.14 7.01
C ASN A 44 29.51 5.80 7.72
N GLU A 45 29.01 5.81 8.96
CA GLU A 45 28.69 4.60 9.72
C GLU A 45 27.50 3.85 9.12
N LEU A 46 26.44 4.57 8.77
CA LEU A 46 25.28 4.02 8.08
C LEU A 46 25.63 3.52 6.67
N ASP A 47 26.42 4.27 5.90
CA ASP A 47 26.88 3.90 4.56
C ASP A 47 27.79 2.66 4.61
N ALA A 48 28.62 2.50 5.65
CA ALA A 48 29.45 1.30 5.80
C ALA A 48 28.60 0.03 5.99
N LYS A 49 27.53 0.11 6.80
CA LYS A 49 26.55 -0.99 6.96
C LYS A 49 25.70 -1.18 5.71
N TYR A 50 25.33 -0.10 5.03
CA TYR A 50 24.51 -0.11 3.81
C TYR A 50 25.24 -0.68 2.59
N LYS A 51 26.54 -0.41 2.41
CA LYS A 51 27.36 -0.94 1.31
C LYS A 51 27.37 -2.46 1.25
N GLY A 52 27.24 -3.13 2.39
CA GLY A 52 27.06 -4.57 2.46
C GLY A 52 25.81 -5.05 1.73
N TYR A 53 24.72 -4.27 1.74
CA TYR A 53 23.47 -4.60 1.05
C TYR A 53 23.46 -4.15 -0.41
N GLU A 54 24.09 -3.00 -0.72
CA GLU A 54 24.24 -2.48 -2.08
C GLU A 54 25.06 -3.42 -2.98
N THR A 55 26.16 -3.97 -2.45
CA THR A 55 27.03 -4.90 -3.17
C THR A 55 26.29 -6.19 -3.54
N ILE A 56 25.35 -6.66 -2.71
CA ILE A 56 24.59 -7.89 -2.98
C ILE A 56 23.43 -7.59 -3.95
N SER A 57 22.82 -6.39 -3.85
CA SER A 57 21.75 -5.93 -4.74
C SER A 57 22.20 -5.85 -6.21
N SER A 58 23.44 -5.45 -6.47
CA SER A 58 23.98 -5.40 -7.84
C SER A 58 24.13 -6.77 -8.52
N TYR A 59 24.23 -7.86 -7.75
CA TYR A 59 24.35 -9.23 -8.30
C TYR A 59 23.03 -10.02 -8.26
N GLN A 60 22.06 -9.63 -7.42
CA GLN A 60 20.78 -10.32 -7.26
C GLN A 60 19.60 -9.33 -7.36
N LYS A 61 18.86 -9.42 -8.48
CA LYS A 61 17.69 -8.56 -8.79
C LYS A 61 16.48 -8.69 -7.85
N ASN A 62 16.53 -9.57 -6.84
CA ASN A 62 15.40 -9.89 -5.95
C ASN A 62 15.65 -9.52 -4.48
N ILE A 63 16.63 -8.65 -4.20
CA ILE A 63 16.92 -8.28 -2.82
C ILE A 63 15.94 -7.23 -2.33
N GLU A 64 15.24 -7.61 -1.27
CA GLU A 64 14.33 -6.74 -0.55
C GLU A 64 15.11 -5.68 0.24
N PHE A 65 14.56 -4.47 0.29
CA PHE A 65 15.17 -3.36 1.02
C PHE A 65 15.31 -3.70 2.51
N PRO A 66 16.49 -3.53 3.14
CA PRO A 66 16.77 -3.97 4.51
C PRO A 66 16.17 -3.01 5.56
N ALA A 67 14.88 -2.72 5.46
CA ALA A 67 14.17 -1.78 6.33
C ALA A 67 14.36 -2.09 7.81
N LYS A 68 14.15 -3.34 8.24
CA LYS A 68 14.22 -3.72 9.67
C LYS A 68 15.61 -3.48 10.26
N SER A 69 16.66 -3.81 9.52
CA SER A 69 18.04 -3.62 9.95
C SER A 69 18.40 -2.13 10.04
N LEU A 70 18.01 -1.35 9.02
CA LEU A 70 18.23 0.11 9.02
C LEU A 70 17.44 0.82 10.12
N ARG A 71 16.23 0.33 10.44
CA ARG A 71 15.41 0.87 11.53
C ARG A 71 16.09 0.74 12.88
N ALA A 72 16.54 -0.47 13.19
CA ALA A 72 17.22 -0.77 14.45
C ALA A 72 18.47 0.11 14.62
N GLU A 73 19.20 0.34 13.53
CA GLU A 73 20.37 1.20 13.54
C GLU A 73 20.02 2.68 13.78
N LEU A 74 19.01 3.20 13.09
CA LEU A 74 18.54 4.57 13.31
C LEU A 74 18.02 4.78 14.73
N GLU A 75 17.28 3.82 15.28
CA GLU A 75 16.81 3.85 16.67
C GLU A 75 17.98 3.81 17.66
N PHE A 76 19.01 2.98 17.40
CA PHE A 76 20.24 2.94 18.20
C PHE A 76 20.97 4.28 18.19
N HIS A 77 21.15 4.91 17.01
CA HIS A 77 21.76 6.23 16.91
C HIS A 77 20.98 7.31 17.67
N LEU A 78 19.65 7.32 17.57
CA LEU A 78 18.81 8.26 18.32
C LEU A 78 18.90 8.05 19.84
N SER A 79 19.10 6.81 20.30
CA SER A 79 19.25 6.48 21.73
C SER A 79 20.63 6.87 22.30
N SER A 80 21.68 6.80 21.49
CA SER A 80 23.06 7.11 21.88
C SER A 80 23.40 8.61 21.87
N CYS A 81 22.52 9.45 21.31
CA CYS A 81 22.75 10.89 21.19
C CYS A 81 22.44 11.69 22.47
N SER A 82 23.22 12.75 22.68
CA SER A 82 23.02 13.70 23.79
C SER A 82 21.71 14.48 23.64
N LYS A 83 21.05 14.83 24.76
CA LYS A 83 19.75 15.54 24.80
C LYS A 83 19.71 16.85 23.99
N LYS A 84 20.84 17.53 23.83
CA LYS A 84 20.93 18.81 23.08
C LYS A 84 20.90 18.63 21.56
N GLU A 85 21.44 17.53 21.06
CA GLU A 85 21.54 17.23 19.62
C GLU A 85 20.37 16.36 19.15
N LYS A 86 19.73 15.67 20.09
CA LYS A 86 18.60 14.77 19.85
C LYS A 86 17.47 15.43 19.05
N VAL A 87 17.05 16.64 19.41
CA VAL A 87 15.94 17.34 18.72
C VAL A 87 16.28 17.66 17.26
N THR A 88 17.52 18.06 16.99
CA THR A 88 17.99 18.39 15.64
C THR A 88 18.14 17.11 14.81
N LEU A 89 18.64 16.04 15.42
CA LEU A 89 18.80 14.74 14.78
C LEU A 89 17.47 14.05 14.51
N GLU A 90 16.52 14.10 15.43
CA GLU A 90 15.16 13.59 15.23
C GLU A 90 14.52 14.23 14.00
N ARG A 91 14.66 15.56 13.83
CA ARG A 91 14.14 16.26 12.64
C ARG A 91 14.81 15.84 11.33
N LEU A 92 16.10 15.50 11.37
CA LEU A 92 16.86 15.06 10.19
C LEU A 92 16.61 13.59 9.85
N VAL A 93 16.42 12.76 10.87
CA VAL A 93 16.18 11.31 10.76
C VAL A 93 14.70 11.00 10.47
N GLU A 94 13.76 11.89 10.81
CA GLU A 94 12.33 11.66 10.62
C GLU A 94 11.95 11.22 9.19
N PRO A 95 12.45 11.84 8.10
CA PRO A 95 12.18 11.36 6.74
C PRO A 95 12.74 9.95 6.46
N LEU A 96 13.90 9.62 7.02
CA LEU A 96 14.52 8.28 6.89
C LEU A 96 13.74 7.24 7.69
N MET A 97 13.29 7.62 8.89
CA MET A 97 12.48 6.76 9.75
C MET A 97 11.12 6.47 9.12
N SER A 98 10.50 7.47 8.48
CA SER A 98 9.26 7.30 7.70
C SER A 98 9.46 6.35 6.52
N LEU A 99 10.54 6.54 5.73
CA LEU A 99 10.90 5.66 4.62
C LEU A 99 11.03 4.20 5.10
N VAL A 100 11.84 3.98 6.12
CA VAL A 100 12.12 2.64 6.63
C VAL A 100 10.87 1.97 7.21
N LYS A 101 10.05 2.70 7.97
CA LYS A 101 8.76 2.17 8.48
C LYS A 101 7.83 1.77 7.34
N SER A 102 7.78 2.58 6.27
CA SER A 102 6.90 2.31 5.14
C SER A 102 7.28 1.05 4.36
N HIS A 103 8.56 0.65 4.38
CA HIS A 103 9.07 -0.54 3.70
C HIS A 103 9.33 -1.73 4.63
N GLU A 104 8.92 -1.68 5.90
CA GLU A 104 9.18 -2.73 6.89
C GLU A 104 8.46 -4.05 6.55
N GLY A 105 7.28 -3.96 5.97
CA GLY A 105 6.50 -5.10 5.49
C GLY A 105 6.92 -5.59 4.10
N GLY A 106 8.01 -5.07 3.55
CA GLY A 106 8.46 -5.42 2.22
C GLY A 106 7.81 -4.62 1.10
N ARG A 107 8.22 -4.93 -0.13
CA ARG A 107 7.75 -4.23 -1.34
C ARG A 107 6.24 -4.37 -1.54
N GLU A 108 5.74 -5.58 -1.33
CA GLU A 108 4.33 -5.93 -1.52
C GLU A 108 3.42 -5.22 -0.50
N SER A 109 3.82 -5.20 0.76
CA SER A 109 3.07 -4.51 1.81
C SER A 109 3.04 -3.00 1.58
N HIS A 110 4.17 -2.41 1.19
CA HIS A 110 4.24 -0.98 0.86
C HIS A 110 3.31 -0.62 -0.31
N ALA A 111 3.31 -1.44 -1.37
CA ALA A 111 2.39 -1.28 -2.49
C ALA A 111 0.92 -1.34 -2.04
N CYS A 112 0.56 -2.30 -1.18
CA CYS A 112 -0.78 -2.40 -0.61
C CYS A 112 -1.17 -1.16 0.21
N VAL A 113 -0.24 -0.58 0.98
CA VAL A 113 -0.50 0.66 1.75
C VAL A 113 -0.78 1.85 0.83
N ILE A 114 -0.01 2.00 -0.26
CA ILE A 114 -0.23 3.07 -1.25
C ILE A 114 -1.58 2.89 -1.94
N VAL A 115 -1.90 1.67 -2.37
CA VAL A 115 -3.20 1.40 -3.02
C VAL A 115 -4.35 1.67 -2.06
N ARG A 116 -4.21 1.24 -0.80
CA ARG A 116 -5.19 1.49 0.24
C ARG A 116 -5.42 2.98 0.43
N SER A 117 -4.35 3.78 0.55
CA SER A 117 -4.51 5.24 0.72
C SER A 117 -5.20 5.89 -0.48
N LEU A 118 -4.91 5.46 -1.70
CA LEU A 118 -5.62 5.92 -2.90
C LEU A 118 -7.12 5.56 -2.88
N PHE A 119 -7.46 4.36 -2.40
CA PHE A 119 -8.87 3.96 -2.24
C PHE A 119 -9.56 4.75 -1.13
N GLU A 120 -8.90 5.01 -0.01
CA GLU A 120 -9.46 5.86 1.06
C GLU A 120 -9.64 7.31 0.60
N GLU A 121 -8.71 7.85 -0.20
CA GLU A 121 -8.86 9.18 -0.80
C GLU A 121 -10.09 9.22 -1.71
N TYR A 122 -10.31 8.17 -2.51
CA TYR A 122 -11.52 8.05 -3.32
C TYR A 122 -12.79 7.98 -2.47
N PHE A 123 -12.83 7.14 -1.43
CA PHE A 123 -13.99 7.05 -0.55
C PHE A 123 -14.26 8.36 0.18
N SER A 124 -13.23 9.07 0.62
CA SER A 124 -13.37 10.37 1.30
C SER A 124 -14.11 11.42 0.47
N VAL A 125 -14.13 11.26 -0.85
CA VAL A 125 -14.85 12.14 -1.77
C VAL A 125 -16.16 11.50 -2.22
N ASP A 126 -16.15 10.27 -2.71
CA ASP A 126 -17.29 9.68 -3.42
C ASP A 126 -18.29 8.94 -2.50
N GLU A 127 -17.88 8.50 -1.30
CA GLU A 127 -18.80 7.93 -0.30
C GLU A 127 -19.81 8.98 0.19
N LEU A 128 -19.40 10.26 0.28
CA LEU A 128 -20.25 11.40 0.62
C LEU A 128 -21.37 11.66 -0.39
N PHE A 129 -21.16 11.26 -1.65
CA PHE A 129 -22.17 11.35 -2.72
C PHE A 129 -22.92 10.03 -2.93
N SER A 130 -22.58 9.00 -2.15
CA SER A 130 -23.11 7.65 -2.33
C SER A 130 -24.54 7.48 -1.79
N ASP A 131 -24.91 8.26 -0.77
CA ASP A 131 -26.26 8.30 -0.20
C ASP A 131 -27.22 8.99 -1.17
N THR A 132 -28.01 8.16 -1.82
CA THR A 132 -28.88 8.56 -2.93
C THR A 132 -30.18 9.14 -2.39
N ILE A 133 -30.34 10.46 -2.33
CA ILE A 133 -31.61 11.13 -2.71
C ILE A 133 -31.29 12.46 -3.42
N GLN A 134 -31.55 12.45 -4.74
CA GLN A 134 -31.98 13.53 -5.62
C GLN A 134 -31.76 14.98 -5.16
N ALA A 135 -31.01 15.76 -5.96
CA ALA A 135 -31.07 17.22 -6.17
C ALA A 135 -31.11 18.18 -4.95
N ASP A 136 -31.96 17.96 -3.95
CA ASP A 136 -32.15 18.74 -2.73
C ASP A 136 -31.01 18.59 -1.72
N VAL A 137 -30.33 17.44 -1.72
CA VAL A 137 -29.14 17.21 -0.89
C VAL A 137 -27.96 18.06 -1.36
N ASN A 138 -27.89 18.41 -2.64
CA ASN A 138 -26.85 19.30 -3.16
C ASN A 138 -27.03 20.72 -2.61
N GLU A 139 -28.28 21.20 -2.43
CA GLU A 139 -28.57 22.50 -1.83
C GLU A 139 -28.32 22.50 -0.31
N ARG A 140 -28.72 21.43 0.40
CA ARG A 140 -28.46 21.27 1.85
C ARG A 140 -26.98 21.08 2.17
N LEU A 141 -26.24 20.27 1.40
CA LEU A 141 -24.78 20.14 1.53
C LEU A 141 -24.10 21.44 1.12
N ARG A 142 -24.53 22.12 0.05
CA ARG A 142 -24.00 23.45 -0.31
C ARG A 142 -24.17 24.46 0.83
N LEU A 143 -25.30 24.47 1.54
CA LEU A 143 -25.54 25.34 2.70
C LEU A 143 -24.77 24.91 3.97
N GLN A 144 -24.62 23.61 4.24
CA GLN A 144 -23.82 23.12 5.38
C GLN A 144 -22.30 23.29 5.15
N TYR A 145 -21.83 23.18 3.90
CA TYR A 145 -20.42 23.31 3.51
C TYR A 145 -19.97 24.77 3.36
N LEU A 146 -20.87 25.69 3.00
CA LEU A 146 -20.58 27.14 3.01
C LEU A 146 -20.21 27.67 4.40
N LEU A 147 -20.69 27.03 5.47
CA LEU A 147 -20.40 27.45 6.84
C LEU A 147 -19.08 26.90 7.40
N LYS A 148 -18.46 25.88 6.76
CA LYS A 148 -17.33 25.18 7.40
C LYS A 148 -15.95 25.56 6.87
N ILE A 149 -15.66 25.59 5.56
CA ILE A 149 -14.29 25.90 5.08
C ILE A 149 -14.35 26.43 3.64
N VAL A 150 -13.97 27.70 3.43
CA VAL A 150 -14.06 28.40 2.13
C VAL A 150 -13.00 27.94 1.11
N ASP A 151 -11.94 27.24 1.51
CA ASP A 151 -10.86 26.84 0.58
C ASP A 151 -10.91 25.38 0.07
N SER A 152 -11.56 24.44 0.77
CA SER A 152 -11.55 23.00 0.40
C SER A 152 -12.73 22.56 -0.49
N SER A 153 -13.73 23.41 -0.68
CA SER A 153 -15.02 23.06 -1.30
C SER A 153 -15.02 23.12 -2.84
N PHE A 154 -14.21 23.99 -3.44
CA PHE A 154 -14.04 24.04 -4.91
C PHE A 154 -13.38 22.76 -5.44
N GLN A 155 -12.41 22.22 -4.69
CA GLN A 155 -11.71 20.98 -5.04
C GLN A 155 -12.63 19.76 -5.00
N SER A 156 -13.55 19.67 -4.02
CA SER A 156 -14.52 18.57 -3.92
C SER A 156 -15.64 18.63 -4.96
N GLY A 157 -16.13 19.82 -5.32
CA GLY A 157 -17.14 19.98 -6.37
C GLY A 157 -16.64 19.62 -7.77
N ILE A 158 -15.41 20.00 -8.10
CA ILE A 158 -14.73 19.59 -9.36
C ILE A 158 -14.40 18.09 -9.33
N SER A 159 -14.03 17.58 -8.15
CA SER A 159 -13.73 16.17 -7.95
C SER A 159 -14.91 15.23 -8.28
N HIS A 160 -16.15 15.65 -8.08
CA HIS A 160 -17.32 14.87 -8.49
C HIS A 160 -17.61 14.94 -10.00
N GLN A 161 -17.20 16.03 -10.70
CA GLN A 161 -17.37 16.11 -12.16
C GLN A 161 -16.54 15.07 -12.94
N GLY A 162 -15.45 14.57 -12.35
CA GLY A 162 -14.59 13.54 -12.95
C GLY A 162 -14.77 12.13 -12.39
N VAL A 163 -15.89 11.79 -11.73
CA VAL A 163 -16.15 10.44 -11.17
C VAL A 163 -15.93 9.33 -12.22
N ARG A 164 -16.26 9.57 -13.50
CA ARG A 164 -16.00 8.60 -14.57
C ARG A 164 -14.51 8.30 -14.77
N SER A 165 -13.66 9.32 -14.70
CA SER A 165 -12.20 9.20 -14.84
C SER A 165 -11.58 8.55 -13.60
N LYS A 166 -12.09 8.88 -12.40
CA LYS A 166 -11.71 8.21 -11.14
C LYS A 166 -12.09 6.73 -11.14
N ASN A 167 -13.31 6.42 -11.53
CA ASN A 167 -13.79 5.05 -11.62
C ASN A 167 -12.97 4.24 -12.60
N LYS A 168 -12.59 4.85 -13.74
CA LYS A 168 -11.70 4.22 -14.71
C LYS A 168 -10.30 3.95 -14.12
N LEU A 169 -9.74 4.89 -13.37
CA LEU A 169 -8.44 4.73 -12.71
C LEU A 169 -8.48 3.62 -11.65
N ILE A 170 -9.49 3.61 -10.79
CA ILE A 170 -9.63 2.60 -9.73
C ILE A 170 -9.90 1.22 -10.33
N LEU A 171 -10.75 1.13 -11.34
CA LEU A 171 -11.02 -0.12 -12.02
C LEU A 171 -9.73 -0.67 -12.64
N ARG A 172 -8.90 0.18 -13.25
CA ARG A 172 -7.59 -0.22 -13.78
C ARG A 172 -6.63 -0.66 -12.67
N LEU A 173 -6.58 0.03 -11.54
CA LEU A 173 -5.81 -0.41 -10.38
C LEU A 173 -6.28 -1.78 -9.87
N MET A 174 -7.59 -1.99 -9.73
CA MET A 174 -8.16 -3.28 -9.35
C MET A 174 -7.87 -4.40 -10.35
N GLU A 175 -7.77 -4.09 -11.65
CA GLU A 175 -7.40 -5.04 -12.69
C GLU A 175 -5.90 -5.34 -12.72
N SER A 176 -5.05 -4.38 -12.40
CA SER A 176 -3.60 -4.54 -12.50
C SER A 176 -2.96 -5.08 -11.23
N LEU A 177 -3.55 -4.86 -10.06
CA LEU A 177 -3.01 -5.26 -8.75
C LEU A 177 -3.27 -6.74 -8.40
N ILE A 178 -3.48 -7.58 -9.41
CA ILE A 178 -3.67 -9.01 -9.21
C ILE A 178 -2.30 -9.59 -8.82
N TYR A 179 -2.15 -9.93 -7.53
CA TYR A 179 -0.96 -10.41 -6.81
C TYR A 179 -0.02 -9.29 -6.33
N PRO A 180 -0.01 -8.99 -5.02
CA PRO A 180 0.47 -10.01 -4.07
C PRO A 180 -0.36 -10.23 -2.78
N ASN A 181 -1.24 -9.32 -2.36
CA ASN A 181 -1.92 -9.47 -1.08
C ASN A 181 -3.33 -8.88 -1.08
N LEU A 182 -4.26 -9.55 -1.78
CA LEU A 182 -5.67 -9.17 -1.84
C LEU A 182 -6.36 -9.23 -0.46
N ALA A 183 -5.87 -10.07 0.46
CA ALA A 183 -6.39 -10.16 1.82
C ALA A 183 -6.24 -8.84 2.59
N ALA A 184 -5.15 -8.11 2.38
CA ALA A 184 -4.93 -6.80 2.98
C ALA A 184 -5.91 -5.72 2.48
N LEU A 185 -6.54 -5.91 1.33
CA LEU A 185 -7.49 -4.95 0.75
C LEU A 185 -8.96 -5.36 0.93
N ARG A 186 -9.22 -6.41 1.71
CA ARG A 186 -10.56 -7.00 1.87
C ARG A 186 -11.61 -5.99 2.34
N ASP A 187 -11.28 -5.16 3.33
CA ASP A 187 -12.21 -4.18 3.89
C ASP A 187 -12.59 -3.11 2.86
N GLN A 188 -11.61 -2.65 2.07
CA GLN A 188 -11.84 -1.71 0.97
C GLN A 188 -12.69 -2.36 -0.13
N LEU A 189 -12.44 -3.62 -0.48
CA LEU A 189 -13.24 -4.35 -1.47
C LEU A 189 -14.69 -4.54 -1.02
N ILE A 190 -14.93 -4.81 0.26
CA ILE A 190 -16.27 -4.88 0.83
C ILE A 190 -16.98 -3.53 0.66
N ARG A 191 -16.32 -2.42 1.01
CA ARG A 191 -16.87 -1.07 0.81
C ARG A 191 -17.17 -0.76 -0.67
N PHE A 192 -16.29 -1.12 -1.59
CA PHE A 192 -16.54 -0.96 -3.03
C PHE A 192 -17.74 -1.79 -3.52
N SER A 193 -17.95 -2.99 -2.98
CA SER A 193 -19.08 -3.85 -3.36
C SER A 193 -20.44 -3.30 -2.89
N ALA A 194 -20.44 -2.48 -1.84
CA ALA A 194 -21.64 -1.83 -1.32
C ALA A 194 -22.05 -0.55 -2.08
N LEU A 195 -21.25 -0.11 -3.07
CA LEU A 195 -21.57 1.08 -3.87
C LEU A 195 -22.73 0.81 -4.84
N ASN A 196 -23.86 1.48 -4.63
CA ASN A 196 -25.11 1.25 -5.39
C ASN A 196 -25.30 2.19 -6.60
N HIS A 197 -24.32 3.01 -6.94
CA HIS A 197 -24.42 3.98 -8.05
C HIS A 197 -24.34 3.31 -9.42
N THR A 198 -25.19 3.70 -10.36
CA THR A 198 -25.16 3.22 -11.76
C THR A 198 -23.78 3.46 -12.41
N ILE A 199 -23.12 4.58 -12.06
CA ILE A 199 -21.81 4.98 -12.57
C ILE A 199 -20.67 4.12 -11.97
N SER A 200 -20.87 3.56 -10.78
CA SER A 200 -19.88 2.73 -10.05
C SER A 200 -20.23 1.24 -10.05
N SER A 201 -21.31 0.84 -10.74
CA SER A 201 -21.75 -0.56 -10.87
C SER A 201 -20.66 -1.51 -11.36
N LYS A 202 -19.83 -1.08 -12.32
CA LYS A 202 -18.69 -1.86 -12.83
C LYS A 202 -17.60 -2.08 -11.77
N LEU A 203 -17.35 -1.08 -10.91
CA LEU A 203 -16.42 -1.20 -9.78
C LEU A 203 -16.96 -2.17 -8.74
N ALA A 204 -18.24 -2.04 -8.38
CA ALA A 204 -18.88 -2.92 -7.42
C ALA A 204 -18.83 -4.39 -7.88
N LEU A 205 -19.16 -4.65 -9.15
CA LEU A 205 -19.05 -5.98 -9.75
C LEU A 205 -17.61 -6.53 -9.68
N LYS A 206 -16.63 -5.71 -10.09
CA LYS A 206 -15.21 -6.11 -10.07
C LYS A 206 -14.74 -6.40 -8.64
N SER A 207 -15.18 -5.60 -7.67
CA SER A 207 -14.86 -5.80 -6.27
C SER A 207 -15.40 -7.13 -5.73
N SER A 208 -16.65 -7.45 -6.05
CA SER A 208 -17.28 -8.73 -5.68
C SER A 208 -16.52 -9.91 -6.29
N GLN A 209 -16.11 -9.81 -7.57
CA GLN A 209 -15.29 -10.84 -8.22
C GLN A 209 -13.95 -11.06 -7.50
N LEU A 210 -13.26 -9.98 -7.12
CA LEU A 210 -12.00 -10.09 -6.38
C LEU A 210 -12.19 -10.70 -4.98
N LEU A 211 -13.30 -10.37 -4.30
CA LEU A 211 -13.63 -10.95 -2.99
C LEU A 211 -13.96 -12.45 -3.08
N GLU A 212 -14.59 -12.89 -4.17
CA GLU A 212 -14.79 -14.31 -4.44
C GLU A 212 -13.46 -15.02 -4.70
N GLN A 213 -12.56 -14.42 -5.49
CA GLN A 213 -11.23 -14.96 -5.74
C GLN A 213 -10.41 -15.11 -4.45
N THR A 214 -10.48 -14.15 -3.52
CA THR A 214 -9.79 -14.28 -2.22
C THR A 214 -10.32 -15.45 -1.40
N LYS A 215 -11.65 -15.62 -1.35
CA LYS A 215 -12.28 -16.74 -0.62
C LYS A 215 -11.88 -18.08 -1.21
N LEU A 216 -11.84 -18.19 -2.55
CA LEU A 216 -11.41 -19.40 -3.23
C LEU A 216 -9.94 -19.73 -2.92
N SER A 217 -9.05 -18.74 -2.95
CA SER A 217 -7.63 -18.93 -2.60
C SER A 217 -7.45 -19.37 -1.13
N GLU A 218 -8.18 -18.76 -0.20
CA GLU A 218 -8.17 -19.17 1.21
C GLU A 218 -8.66 -20.60 1.40
N LEU A 219 -9.73 -21.00 0.71
CA LEU A 219 -10.23 -22.38 0.75
C LEU A 219 -9.22 -23.38 0.16
N CYS A 220 -8.60 -23.06 -0.98
CA CYS A 220 -7.58 -23.92 -1.58
C CYS A 220 -6.38 -24.12 -0.64
N THR A 221 -5.89 -23.07 0.01
CA THR A 221 -4.78 -23.17 0.97
C THR A 221 -5.18 -23.94 2.23
N SER A 222 -6.40 -23.75 2.74
CA SER A 222 -6.93 -24.54 3.86
C SER A 222 -7.03 -26.02 3.49
N ASN A 223 -7.56 -26.35 2.31
CA ASN A 223 -7.67 -27.72 1.85
C ASN A 223 -6.29 -28.36 1.65
N ALA A 224 -5.33 -27.64 1.05
CA ALA A 224 -3.96 -28.11 0.92
C ALA A 224 -3.34 -28.42 2.29
N ARG A 225 -3.56 -27.56 3.29
CA ARG A 225 -3.11 -27.81 4.67
C ARG A 225 -3.74 -29.06 5.26
N SER A 226 -5.06 -29.21 5.18
CA SER A 226 -5.77 -30.40 5.69
C SER A 226 -5.31 -31.67 4.98
N VAL A 227 -5.10 -31.64 3.66
CA VAL A 227 -4.53 -32.76 2.90
C VAL A 227 -3.11 -33.08 3.37
N SER A 228 -2.25 -32.07 3.57
CA SER A 228 -0.90 -32.28 4.12
C SER A 228 -0.93 -32.89 5.52
N GLU A 229 -1.83 -32.43 6.41
CA GLU A 229 -2.04 -33.01 7.73
C GLU A 229 -2.46 -34.49 7.63
N LEU A 230 -3.45 -34.79 6.77
CA LEU A 230 -3.89 -36.16 6.50
C LEU A 230 -2.77 -37.07 5.96
N VAL A 231 -1.94 -36.57 5.04
CA VAL A 231 -0.80 -37.32 4.50
C VAL A 231 0.22 -37.63 5.59
N MET A 232 0.53 -36.67 6.47
CA MET A 232 1.42 -36.91 7.62
C MET A 232 0.87 -38.00 8.55
N PHE A 233 -0.44 -38.01 8.83
CA PHE A 233 -1.06 -39.07 9.64
C PHE A 233 -0.96 -40.46 8.98
N THR A 234 -1.02 -40.55 7.65
CA THR A 234 -0.85 -41.82 6.94
C THR A 234 0.60 -42.30 6.89
N GLU A 235 1.57 -41.40 6.75
CA GLU A 235 3.01 -41.76 6.74
C GLU A 235 3.52 -42.22 8.12
N GLU A 236 3.03 -41.62 9.22
CA GLU A 236 3.35 -42.09 10.58
C GLU A 236 2.82 -43.51 10.83
N GLY A 237 1.65 -43.87 10.27
CA GLY A 237 1.09 -45.21 10.34
C GLY A 237 1.88 -46.27 9.57
N GLU A 238 2.56 -45.90 8.47
CA GLU A 238 3.38 -46.83 7.68
C GLU A 238 4.77 -47.06 8.26
N ARG A 239 5.41 -46.06 8.87
CA ARG A 239 6.74 -46.23 9.52
C ARG A 239 6.73 -47.20 10.71
N VAL A 240 5.58 -47.42 11.33
CA VAL A 240 5.40 -48.40 12.42
C VAL A 240 5.36 -49.84 11.89
N ARG A 241 5.16 -50.06 10.58
CA ARG A 241 4.93 -51.40 10.00
C ARG A 241 6.13 -52.05 9.33
N THR A 242 7.31 -51.43 9.28
CA THR A 242 8.53 -52.12 8.84
C THR A 242 9.27 -52.72 10.04
N PRO A 243 9.25 -54.04 10.26
CA PRO A 243 10.08 -54.66 11.28
C PRO A 243 11.53 -54.60 10.81
N ARG A 244 12.41 -54.00 11.62
CA ARG A 244 13.86 -54.15 11.45
C ARG A 244 14.20 -55.65 11.61
N ARG A 245 14.81 -56.20 10.56
CA ARG A 245 15.46 -57.52 10.58
C ARG A 245 16.52 -57.61 11.67
#